data_AF-A0A482V155-F1
#
_entry.id   AF-A0A482V155-F1
#
_cell.length_a   1.000
_cell.length_b   1.000
_cell.length_c   1.000
_cell.angle_alpha   90.00
_cell.angle_beta   90.00
_cell.angle_gamma   90.00
#
_symmetry.space_group_name_H-M   'P 1'
#
loop_
_entity.id
_entity.type
_entity.pdbx_description
1 polymer ?
#
loop_
_entity_poly.entity_id
_entity_poly.type
_entity_poly.pdbx_seq_one_letter_code
_entity_poly.pdbx_strand_id
1 'polypeptide(L)' 'MRSLHNAVFLEDRGYAVEKYLITPYRNPESSEEISFNNAHKQQRIVIERCFGQLKQKFSMLQYLMLPSSRFP' A
#
# COMPACT_ATOMS: atom_id res chain seq x y z
N MET A 1 20.50 5.47 -16.28
CA MET A 1 19.41 5.14 -15.34
C MET A 1 18.49 4.14 -16.07
N ARG A 2 18.47 2.87 -15.64
CA ARG A 2 17.82 1.77 -16.39
C ARG A 2 16.30 1.82 -16.19
N SER A 3 15.56 1.84 -17.30
CA SER A 3 14.10 1.79 -17.33
C SER A 3 13.59 0.43 -16.83
N LEU A 4 12.76 0.42 -15.79
CA LEU A 4 12.13 -0.76 -15.22
C LEU A 4 10.81 -1.03 -15.95
N HIS A 5 10.89 -1.62 -17.12
CA HIS A 5 9.76 -1.77 -18.07
C HIS A 5 8.62 -2.71 -17.65
N ASN A 6 8.66 -3.30 -16.45
CA ASN A 6 7.71 -4.35 -16.01
C ASN A 6 7.48 -4.39 -14.47
N ALA A 7 7.58 -3.26 -13.77
CA ALA A 7 7.35 -3.21 -12.32
C ALA A 7 5.97 -2.59 -12.02
N VAL A 8 5.06 -3.36 -11.39
CA VAL A 8 3.78 -2.85 -10.88
C VAL A 8 3.99 -2.37 -9.46
N PHE A 9 3.81 -1.07 -9.23
CA PHE A 9 3.92 -0.45 -7.91
C PHE A 9 2.58 -0.55 -7.17
N LEU A 10 2.60 -1.10 -5.96
CA LEU A 10 1.43 -1.28 -5.11
C LEU A 10 1.26 -0.06 -4.20
N GLU A 11 0.10 0.58 -4.25
CA GLU A 11 -0.18 1.83 -3.53
C GLU A 11 -1.34 1.70 -2.52
N ASP A 12 -1.17 2.38 -1.38
CA ASP A 12 -2.07 2.41 -0.23
C ASP A 12 -2.64 3.85 -0.07
N ARG A 13 -3.78 4.01 0.63
CA ARG A 13 -4.65 5.22 0.63
C ARG A 13 -4.01 6.59 0.97
N GLY A 14 -2.72 6.64 1.28
CA GLY A 14 -1.95 7.87 1.54
C GLY A 14 -1.26 8.48 0.31
N TYR A 15 -1.37 7.85 -0.86
CA TYR A 15 -0.80 8.35 -2.09
C TYR A 15 -1.90 8.68 -3.11
N ALA A 16 -1.70 9.73 -3.91
CA ALA A 16 -2.68 10.21 -4.87
C ALA A 16 -2.98 9.11 -5.89
N VAL A 17 -4.25 8.68 -5.93
CA VAL A 17 -4.77 7.63 -6.82
C VAL A 17 -4.29 7.86 -8.25
N GLU A 18 -3.18 7.22 -8.61
CA GLU A 18 -2.67 7.27 -9.96
C GLU A 18 -3.35 6.20 -10.82
N LYS A 19 -3.38 6.47 -12.13
CA LYS A 19 -4.11 5.69 -13.16
C LYS A 19 -3.64 4.23 -13.30
N TYR A 20 -2.64 3.81 -12.52
CA TYR A 20 -1.98 2.51 -12.64
C TYR A 20 -2.38 1.53 -11.53
N LEU A 21 -3.25 1.94 -10.60
CA LEU A 21 -3.63 1.09 -9.47
C LEU A 21 -4.79 0.17 -9.83
N ILE A 22 -4.58 -1.14 -9.69
CA ILE A 22 -5.65 -2.11 -9.86
C ILE A 22 -6.56 -2.05 -8.63
N THR A 23 -7.83 -1.70 -8.84
CA THR A 23 -8.82 -1.66 -7.77
C THR A 23 -9.62 -2.97 -7.70
N PRO A 24 -9.83 -3.55 -6.51
CA PRO A 24 -10.70 -4.71 -6.37
C PRO A 24 -12.14 -4.39 -6.80
N TYR A 25 -12.83 -5.38 -7.34
CA TYR A 25 -14.24 -5.27 -7.74
C TYR A 25 -15.10 -4.97 -6.50
N ARG A 26 -15.93 -3.92 -6.58
CA ARG A 26 -16.77 -3.48 -5.44
C ARG A 26 -17.92 -4.44 -5.15
N ASN A 27 -18.52 -5.00 -6.21
CA ASN A 27 -19.57 -5.99 -6.13
C ASN A 27 -19.21 -7.14 -7.09
N PRO A 28 -18.37 -8.09 -6.66
CA PRO A 28 -17.98 -9.21 -7.52
C PRO A 28 -19.18 -10.15 -7.71
N GLU A 29 -19.59 -10.32 -8.96
CA GLU A 29 -20.72 -11.17 -9.34
C GLU A 29 -20.23 -12.47 -9.99
N SER A 30 -19.06 -12.44 -10.63
CA SER A 30 -18.45 -13.62 -11.26
C SER A 30 -17.42 -14.32 -10.37
N SER A 31 -17.24 -15.64 -10.59
CA SER A 31 -16.25 -16.46 -9.88
C SER A 31 -14.82 -15.92 -10.05
N GLU A 32 -14.50 -15.41 -11.23
CA GLU A 32 -13.21 -14.82 -11.56
C GLU A 32 -12.96 -13.53 -10.79
N GLU A 33 -13.99 -12.70 -10.61
CA GLU A 33 -13.91 -11.44 -9.85
C GLU A 33 -13.72 -11.71 -8.36
N ILE A 34 -14.39 -12.73 -7.82
CA ILE A 34 -14.21 -13.18 -6.45
C ILE A 34 -12.78 -13.71 -6.24
N SER A 35 -12.30 -14.55 -7.16
CA SER A 35 -10.93 -15.08 -7.14
C SER A 35 -9.90 -13.96 -7.20
N PHE A 36 -10.11 -13.00 -8.11
CA PHE A 36 -9.27 -11.81 -8.24
C PHE A 36 -9.22 -11.01 -6.93
N ASN A 37 -10.39 -10.68 -6.35
CA ASN A 37 -10.47 -9.95 -5.09
C ASN A 37 -9.78 -10.68 -3.94
N ASN A 38 -9.90 -12.00 -3.89
CA ASN A 38 -9.23 -12.84 -2.88
C ASN A 38 -7.71 -12.78 -3.04
N ALA A 39 -7.19 -12.97 -4.26
CA ALA A 39 -5.76 -12.88 -4.54
C ALA A 39 -5.22 -11.47 -4.22
N HIS A 40 -5.94 -10.43 -4.65
CA HIS A 40 -5.59 -9.04 -4.39
C HIS A 40 -5.55 -8.72 -2.88
N LYS A 41 -6.53 -9.23 -2.11
CA LYS A 41 -6.55 -9.08 -0.64
C LYS A 41 -5.33 -9.72 0.02
N GLN A 42 -4.95 -10.93 -0.38
CA GLN A 42 -3.79 -11.62 0.20
C GLN A 42 -2.50 -10.84 -0.05
N GLN A 43 -2.31 -10.31 -1.26
CA GLN A 43 -1.15 -9.50 -1.60
C GLN A 43 -1.09 -8.19 -0.80
N ARG A 44 -2.23 -7.50 -0.64
CA ARG A 44 -2.31 -6.30 0.21
C ARG A 44 -1.86 -6.56 1.65
N ILE A 45 -2.29 -7.68 2.24
CA ILE A 45 -1.89 -8.04 3.61
C ILE A 45 -0.38 -8.16 3.75
N VAL A 46 0.30 -8.79 2.79
CA VAL A 46 1.76 -8.94 2.80
C VAL A 46 2.45 -7.59 2.76
N ILE A 47 1.99 -6.70 1.88
CA ILE A 47 2.58 -5.39 1.68
C ILE A 47 2.33 -4.48 2.87
N GLU A 48 1.10 -4.43 3.39
CA GLU A 48 0.73 -3.69 4.60
C GLU A 48 1.54 -4.16 5.82
N ARG A 49 1.74 -5.48 5.99
CA ARG A 49 2.59 -6.03 7.06
C ARG A 49 4.06 -5.64 6.90
N CYS A 50 4.58 -5.66 5.67
CA CYS A 50 5.95 -5.25 5.38
C CYS A 50 6.16 -3.77 5.74
N PHE A 51 5.27 -2.89 5.26
CA PHE A 51 5.31 -1.48 5.61
C PHE A 51 5.07 -1.22 7.10
N GLY A 52 4.23 -2.01 7.77
CA GLY A 52 4.03 -1.94 9.21
C GLY A 52 5.33 -2.21 9.98
N GLN A 53 6.06 -3.26 9.60
CA GLN A 53 7.37 -3.58 10.18
C GLN A 53 8.41 -2.48 9.91
N LEU A 54 8.43 -1.92 8.70
CA LEU A 54 9.33 -0.81 8.36
C LEU A 54 9.01 0.43 9.20
N LYS A 55 7.73 0.81 9.32
CA LYS A 55 7.29 1.93 10.18
C LYS A 55 7.65 1.69 11.64
N GLN A 56 7.53 0.46 12.14
CA GLN A 56 7.92 0.11 13.51
C GLN A 56 9.44 0.22 13.73
N LYS A 57 10.26 -0.26 12.78
CA LYS A 57 11.72 -0.20 12.86
C LYS A 57 12.26 1.23 12.79
N PHE A 58 11.62 2.07 12.00
CA PHE A 58 11.99 3.48 11.82
C PHE A 58 11.02 4.43 12.54
N SER A 59 10.46 4.00 13.67
CA SER A 59 9.50 4.80 14.45
C SER A 59 10.06 6.15 14.89
N MET A 60 11.38 6.24 15.14
CA MET A 60 12.10 7.48 15.46
C MET A 60 11.95 8.58 14.39
N LEU A 61 11.91 8.20 13.10
CA LEU A 61 11.69 9.16 12.00
C LEU A 61 10.27 9.73 12.00
N GLN A 62 9.31 8.98 12.56
CA GLN A 62 7.93 9.41 12.70
C GLN A 62 7.81 10.56 13.72
N TYR A 63 8.60 10.54 14.78
CA TYR A 63 8.67 11.64 15.76
C TYR A 63 9.38 12.88 15.20
N LEU A 64 10.38 12.70 14.32
CA LEU A 64 11.11 13.80 13.70
C LEU A 64 10.25 14.60 12.69
N MET A 65 9.21 13.97 12.15
CA MET A 65 8.27 14.58 11.19
C MET A 65 7.04 15.23 11.85
N LEU A 66 6.90 15.16 13.18
CA LEU A 66 5.90 15.94 13.91
C LEU A 66 6.47 17.34 14.20
N PRO A 67 5.72 18.43 13.93
CA PRO A 67 6.18 19.77 14.25
C PRO A 67 6.50 19.86 15.74
N SER A 68 7.62 20.51 16.08
CA SER A 68 8.21 20.64 17.42
C SER A 68 7.30 21.28 18.49
N SER A 69 6.05 21.62 18.15
CA SER A 69 5.06 22.30 18.98
C SER A 69 4.27 21.37 19.92
N ARG A 70 4.70 20.11 20.08
CA ARG A 70 4.06 19.16 21.00
C ARG A 70 5.08 18.34 21.79
N PHE A 71 6.01 19.03 22.43
CA PHE A 71 6.68 18.53 23.63
C PHE A 71 6.25 19.44 24.80
N PRO A 72 5.90 18.90 25.99
CA PRO A 72 5.55 19.71 27.16
C PRO A 72 6.74 20.52 27.67
#